data_AF-A0A016TPK7-F1
#
_entry.id   AF-A0A016TPK7-F1
#
_cell.length_a   1.000
_cell.length_b   1.000
_cell.length_c   1.000
_cell.angle_alpha   90.00
_cell.angle_beta   90.00
_cell.angle_gamma   90.00
#
_symmetry.space_group_name_H-M   'P 1'
#
loop_
_entity.id
_entity.type
_entity.pdbx_description
1 polymer ?
#
loop_
_entity_poly.entity_id
_entity_poly.type
_entity_poly.pdbx_seq_one_letter_code
_entity_poly.pdbx_strand_id
1 'polypeptide(L)'
;MQCGFAFLEAGAVRSKNTTNILIKNLLDSCIAIIGYWSLGWAFAYGDSSNNVIGLFIGHTQFFLAGFTNYPKFFFQYVFAATSATIVSGAVAERCEFANYITYCTVISTFVYPILTHWGWHPQGWMYLGIQTNDIHTTYLLLYSYECVESEMEMVCQFLHKFFLGQFLWLTQ
;
A
#
# COMPACT_ATOMS: atom_id res chain seq x y z
N MET A 1 0.31 -12.29 2.92
CA MET A 1 1.53 -13.14 2.79
C MET A 1 2.49 -12.97 3.97
N GLN A 2 2.04 -12.35 5.06
CA GLN A 2 2.82 -11.87 6.21
C GLN A 2 3.71 -12.94 6.86
N CYS A 3 3.19 -14.14 7.11
CA CYS A 3 3.96 -15.20 7.76
C CYS A 3 5.20 -15.62 6.93
N GLY A 4 5.07 -15.65 5.60
CA GLY A 4 6.19 -15.96 4.71
C GLY A 4 7.29 -14.89 4.74
N PHE A 5 6.89 -13.62 4.67
CA PHE A 5 7.83 -12.49 4.80
C PHE A 5 8.49 -12.44 6.18
N ALA A 6 7.73 -12.69 7.25
CA ALA A 6 8.25 -12.74 8.60
C ALA A 6 9.36 -13.80 8.76
N PHE A 7 9.20 -14.99 8.15
CA PHE A 7 10.25 -16.02 8.19
C PHE A 7 11.46 -15.69 7.32
N LEU A 8 11.26 -15.02 6.18
CA LEU A 8 12.36 -14.54 5.34
C LEU A 8 13.20 -13.49 6.07
N GLU A 9 12.56 -12.49 6.68
CA GLU A 9 13.24 -11.46 7.46
C GLU A 9 13.91 -12.03 8.70
N ALA A 10 13.25 -12.95 9.40
CA ALA A 10 13.81 -13.66 10.54
C ALA A 10 15.09 -14.45 10.19
N GLY A 11 15.17 -14.98 8.97
CA GLY A 11 16.35 -15.69 8.46
C GLY A 11 17.47 -14.78 7.98
N ALA A 12 17.17 -13.54 7.59
CA ALA A 12 18.15 -12.56 7.11
C ALA A 12 18.88 -11.81 8.25
N VAL A 13 18.36 -11.88 9.48
CA VAL A 13 18.89 -11.13 10.62
C VAL A 13 19.56 -12.01 11.67
N ARG A 14 20.39 -11.38 12.51
CA ARG A 14 21.08 -12.10 13.57
C ARG A 14 20.08 -12.64 14.60
N SER A 15 20.30 -13.86 15.08
CA SER A 15 19.42 -14.56 16.04
C SER A 15 19.04 -13.76 17.29
N LYS A 16 19.91 -12.85 17.73
CA LYS A 16 19.65 -11.94 18.86
C LYS A 16 18.52 -10.92 18.61
N ASN A 17 18.20 -10.63 17.35
CA ASN A 17 17.24 -9.61 16.94
C ASN A 17 16.00 -10.18 16.25
N THR A 18 15.96 -11.50 16.02
CA THR A 18 14.87 -12.18 15.31
C THR A 18 13.50 -11.96 15.96
N THR A 19 13.42 -12.02 17.30
CA THR A 19 12.15 -11.79 18.02
C THR A 19 11.59 -10.39 17.78
N ASN A 20 12.46 -9.37 17.73
CA ASN A 20 12.03 -7.99 17.50
C ASN A 20 11.41 -7.81 16.11
N ILE A 21 11.91 -8.55 15.11
CA ILE A 21 11.42 -8.51 13.73
C ILE A 21 10.09 -9.24 13.59
N LEU A 22 9.95 -10.42 14.22
CA LEU A 22 8.69 -11.14 14.24
C LEU A 22 7.55 -10.32 14.86
N ILE A 23 7.83 -9.58 15.93
CA ILE A 23 6.84 -8.69 16.58
C ILE A 23 6.47 -7.53 15.65
N LYS A 24 7.43 -6.92 14.95
CA LYS A 24 7.15 -5.84 13.97
C LYS A 24 6.24 -6.33 12.86
N ASN A 25 6.50 -7.51 12.32
CA ASN A 25 5.72 -8.09 11.22
C ASN A 25 4.27 -8.43 11.65
N LEU A 26 4.08 -8.89 12.90
CA LEU A 26 2.75 -9.08 13.47
C LEU A 26 1.98 -7.75 13.64
N LEU A 27 2.66 -6.75 14.19
CA LEU A 27 2.06 -5.43 14.43
C LEU A 27 1.70 -4.72 13.12
N ASP A 28 2.53 -4.87 12.08
CA ASP A 28 2.25 -4.35 10.74
C ASP A 28 0.90 -4.84 10.22
N SER A 29 0.62 -6.13 10.35
CA SER A 29 -0.68 -6.70 9.97
C SER A 29 -1.85 -6.09 10.78
N CYS A 30 -1.67 -5.88 12.08
CA CYS A 30 -2.70 -5.28 12.94
C CYS A 30 -2.94 -3.80 12.61
N ILE A 31 -1.90 -3.05 12.31
CA ILE A 31 -2.01 -1.64 11.95
C ILE A 31 -2.64 -1.51 10.55
N ALA A 32 -2.20 -2.34 9.61
CA ALA A 32 -2.71 -2.33 8.25
C ALA A 32 -4.21 -2.64 8.20
N ILE A 33 -4.72 -3.59 9.01
CA ILE A 33 -6.15 -3.89 9.02
C ILE A 33 -6.97 -2.73 9.58
N ILE A 34 -6.49 -2.05 10.64
CA ILE A 34 -7.18 -0.91 11.25
C ILE A 34 -7.14 0.31 10.31
N GLY A 35 -5.99 0.59 9.69
CA GLY A 35 -5.81 1.69 8.73
C GLY A 35 -6.67 1.51 7.47
N TYR A 36 -6.64 0.30 6.90
CA TYR A 36 -7.41 -0.01 5.70
C TYR A 36 -8.93 -0.06 5.98
N TRP A 37 -9.33 -0.55 7.14
CA TRP A 37 -10.74 -0.56 7.56
C TRP A 37 -11.31 0.84 7.83
N SER A 38 -10.54 1.72 8.47
CA SER A 38 -11.01 3.05 8.86
C SER A 38 -11.17 3.99 7.66
N LEU A 39 -10.09 4.20 6.90
CA LEU A 39 -10.05 5.16 5.79
C LEU A 39 -9.65 4.53 4.45
N GLY A 40 -8.87 3.46 4.46
CA GLY A 40 -8.32 2.91 3.21
C GLY A 40 -9.38 2.40 2.23
N TRP A 41 -10.43 1.75 2.72
CA TRP A 41 -11.53 1.34 1.85
C TRP A 41 -12.24 2.52 1.18
N ALA A 42 -12.44 3.61 1.92
CA ALA A 42 -13.10 4.81 1.42
C ALA A 42 -12.28 5.48 0.29
N PHE A 43 -10.97 5.55 0.44
CA PHE A 43 -10.11 6.13 -0.60
C PHE A 43 -9.98 5.25 -1.83
N ALA A 44 -9.93 3.92 -1.66
CA ALA A 44 -9.79 2.98 -2.76
C ALA A 44 -11.07 2.82 -3.59
N TYR A 45 -12.21 2.59 -2.94
CA TYR A 45 -13.49 2.20 -3.56
C TYR A 45 -14.68 3.05 -3.15
N GLY A 46 -14.44 4.19 -2.48
CA GLY A 46 -15.49 5.17 -2.24
C GLY A 46 -16.01 5.72 -3.55
N ASP A 47 -17.30 6.03 -3.55
CA ASP A 47 -17.97 6.66 -4.69
C ASP A 47 -17.24 7.94 -5.08
N SER A 48 -17.01 8.05 -6.38
CA SER A 48 -16.27 9.13 -6.99
C SER A 48 -17.23 9.85 -7.96
N SER A 49 -17.62 11.05 -7.57
CA SER A 49 -18.35 11.95 -8.49
C SER A 49 -17.47 12.26 -9.71
N ASN A 50 -18.08 12.54 -10.87
CA ASN A 50 -17.42 12.96 -12.13
C ASN A 50 -16.69 14.33 -12.05
N ASN A 51 -16.04 14.63 -10.94
CA ASN A 51 -15.22 15.80 -10.70
C ASN A 51 -13.74 15.39 -10.72
N VAL A 52 -12.84 16.34 -11.00
CA VAL A 52 -11.38 16.11 -11.07
C VAL A 52 -10.83 15.48 -9.79
N ILE A 53 -11.40 15.80 -8.63
CA ILE A 53 -11.00 15.26 -7.32
C ILE A 53 -11.37 13.77 -7.19
N GLY A 54 -12.54 13.39 -7.70
CA GLY A 54 -12.98 12.00 -7.73
C GLY A 54 -12.12 11.13 -8.65
N LEU A 55 -11.44 11.71 -9.63
CA LEU A 55 -10.52 10.98 -10.50
C LEU A 55 -9.30 10.39 -9.74
N PHE A 56 -8.97 10.98 -8.59
CA PHE A 56 -7.81 10.62 -7.78
C PHE A 56 -8.17 9.94 -6.45
N ILE A 57 -9.30 10.28 -5.81
CA ILE A 57 -9.65 9.80 -4.47
C ILE A 57 -11.16 9.58 -4.33
N GLY A 58 -11.56 8.44 -3.74
CA GLY A 58 -12.93 8.18 -3.30
C GLY A 58 -13.29 8.88 -1.98
N HIS A 59 -14.53 9.37 -1.83
CA HIS A 59 -14.93 10.21 -0.68
C HIS A 59 -16.08 9.62 0.16
N THR A 60 -16.51 8.39 -0.10
CA THR A 60 -17.63 7.77 0.63
C THR A 60 -17.21 6.41 1.21
N GLN A 61 -18.03 5.83 2.11
CA GLN A 61 -17.80 4.52 2.74
C GLN A 61 -16.66 4.46 3.79
N PHE A 62 -16.49 5.52 4.58
CA PHE A 62 -15.63 5.45 5.78
C PHE A 62 -16.14 4.38 6.75
N PHE A 63 -15.21 3.66 7.40
CA PHE A 63 -15.52 2.55 8.32
C PHE A 63 -16.37 1.41 7.73
N LEU A 64 -16.34 1.19 6.41
CA LEU A 64 -17.16 0.18 5.73
C LEU A 64 -18.68 0.42 5.87
N ALA A 65 -19.11 1.66 6.12
CA ALA A 65 -20.51 1.98 6.36
C ALA A 65 -21.42 1.70 5.14
N GLY A 66 -22.18 0.59 5.20
CA GLY A 66 -23.11 0.17 4.14
C GLY A 66 -22.52 -0.83 3.14
N PHE A 67 -21.34 -1.38 3.42
CA PHE A 67 -20.65 -2.28 2.51
C PHE A 67 -21.12 -3.74 2.61
N THR A 68 -21.39 -4.37 1.47
CA THR A 68 -21.91 -5.75 1.39
C THR A 68 -20.87 -6.79 0.93
N ASN A 69 -19.75 -6.36 0.31
CA ASN A 69 -18.80 -7.26 -0.37
C ASN A 69 -17.50 -7.52 0.44
N TYR A 70 -17.62 -8.06 1.65
CA TYR A 70 -16.49 -8.39 2.53
C TYR A 70 -15.32 -9.18 1.88
N PRO A 71 -15.54 -10.11 0.92
CA PRO A 71 -14.44 -10.82 0.27
C PRO A 71 -13.49 -9.90 -0.51
N LYS A 72 -14.03 -8.86 -1.17
CA LYS A 72 -13.20 -7.88 -1.90
C LYS A 72 -12.40 -7.02 -0.93
N PHE A 73 -12.99 -6.64 0.21
CA PHE A 73 -12.28 -5.93 1.26
C PHE A 73 -11.09 -6.74 1.77
N PHE A 74 -11.31 -8.01 2.11
CA PHE A 74 -10.24 -8.87 2.63
C PHE A 74 -9.12 -9.08 1.60
N PHE A 75 -9.47 -9.27 0.33
CA PHE A 75 -8.49 -9.40 -0.75
C PHE A 75 -7.57 -8.17 -0.80
N GLN A 76 -8.14 -6.96 -0.83
CA GLN A 76 -7.35 -5.74 -0.94
C GLN A 76 -6.59 -5.37 0.32
N TYR A 77 -7.15 -5.66 1.48
CA TYR A 77 -6.43 -5.54 2.74
C TYR A 77 -5.14 -6.38 2.74
N VAL A 78 -5.17 -7.63 2.24
CA VAL A 78 -3.99 -8.49 2.24
C VAL A 78 -2.88 -7.94 1.33
N PHE A 79 -3.21 -7.33 0.19
CA PHE A 79 -2.23 -6.64 -0.64
C PHE A 79 -1.70 -5.36 0.01
N ALA A 80 -2.59 -4.56 0.64
CA ALA A 80 -2.18 -3.37 1.39
C ALA A 80 -1.18 -3.73 2.49
N ALA A 81 -1.49 -4.76 3.28
CA ALA A 81 -0.63 -5.24 4.34
C ALA A 81 0.71 -5.76 3.76
N THR A 82 0.69 -6.52 2.66
CA THR A 82 1.93 -7.06 2.06
C THR A 82 2.86 -5.94 1.60
N SER A 83 2.33 -4.83 1.08
CA SER A 83 3.15 -3.68 0.70
C SER A 83 3.89 -3.04 1.88
N ALA A 84 3.21 -2.89 3.03
CA ALA A 84 3.81 -2.32 4.23
C ALA A 84 4.92 -3.23 4.78
N THR A 85 4.71 -4.54 4.70
CA THR A 85 5.70 -5.54 5.15
C THR A 85 6.95 -5.57 4.26
N ILE A 86 6.84 -5.42 2.93
CA ILE A 86 8.02 -5.40 2.02
C ILE A 86 9.03 -4.33 2.43
N VAL A 87 8.54 -3.16 2.85
CA VAL A 87 9.43 -2.08 3.31
C VAL A 87 10.08 -2.44 4.66
N SER A 88 9.40 -3.21 5.50
CA SER A 88 9.96 -3.64 6.78
C SER A 88 11.22 -4.48 6.60
N GLY A 89 11.25 -5.33 5.57
CA GLY A 89 12.41 -6.13 5.21
C GLY A 89 13.57 -5.31 4.65
N ALA A 90 13.27 -4.22 3.93
CA ALA A 90 14.30 -3.29 3.44
C ALA A 90 14.98 -2.52 4.58
N VAL A 91 14.29 -2.29 5.69
CA VAL A 91 14.80 -1.51 6.84
C VAL A 91 15.04 -2.38 8.07
N ALA A 92 15.55 -3.60 7.85
CA ALA A 92 15.93 -4.50 8.92
C ALA A 92 17.07 -3.90 9.79
N GLU A 93 16.98 -4.13 11.11
CA GLU A 93 17.99 -3.78 12.14
C GLU A 93 18.26 -2.29 12.46
N ARG A 94 17.91 -1.31 11.61
CA ARG A 94 18.33 0.10 11.77
C ARG A 94 17.22 1.13 12.01
N CYS A 95 15.96 0.72 12.08
CA CYS A 95 14.85 1.63 12.36
C CYS A 95 14.37 1.60 13.82
N GLU A 96 14.18 2.79 14.37
CA GLU A 96 13.41 3.00 15.59
C GLU A 96 11.97 2.50 15.39
N PHE A 97 11.45 1.79 16.39
CA PHE A 97 10.15 1.15 16.33
C PHE A 97 8.99 2.15 16.16
N ALA A 98 9.09 3.34 16.74
CA ALA A 98 8.08 4.39 16.62
C ALA A 98 7.92 4.87 15.17
N ASN A 99 9.04 5.19 14.50
CA ASN A 99 9.03 5.66 13.12
C ASN A 99 8.50 4.61 12.14
N TYR A 100 8.77 3.34 12.42
CA TYR A 100 8.25 2.22 11.65
C TYR A 100 6.72 2.14 11.69
N ILE A 101 6.11 2.26 12.87
CA ILE A 101 4.64 2.22 13.02
C ILE A 101 3.96 3.38 12.28
N THR A 102 4.51 4.59 12.38
CA THR A 102 3.99 5.75 11.66
C THR A 102 4.05 5.53 10.15
N TYR A 103 5.15 4.99 9.65
CA TYR A 103 5.32 4.65 8.24
C TYR A 103 4.28 3.63 7.75
N CYS A 104 4.11 2.51 8.46
CA CYS A 104 3.13 1.49 8.12
C CYS A 104 1.69 2.04 8.13
N THR A 105 1.38 2.91 9.08
CA THR A 105 0.07 3.58 9.17
C THR A 105 -0.17 4.46 7.94
N VAL A 106 0.80 5.28 7.53
CA VAL A 106 0.65 6.18 6.38
C VAL A 106 0.45 5.40 5.08
N ILE A 107 1.19 4.31 4.89
CA ILE A 107 1.08 3.52 3.65
C ILE A 107 -0.23 2.77 3.56
N SER A 108 -0.61 2.06 4.62
CA SER A 108 -1.86 1.30 4.64
C SER A 108 -3.10 2.18 4.55
N THR A 109 -3.04 3.39 5.08
CA THR A 109 -4.20 4.30 5.17
C THR A 109 -4.32 5.24 3.97
N PHE A 110 -3.20 5.70 3.37
CA PHE A 110 -3.22 6.72 2.32
C PHE A 110 -2.57 6.24 1.02
N VAL A 111 -1.29 5.86 1.07
CA VAL A 111 -0.51 5.59 -0.16
C VAL A 111 -1.10 4.43 -0.95
N TYR A 112 -1.32 3.28 -0.30
CA TYR A 112 -1.84 2.10 -0.97
C TYR A 112 -3.27 2.32 -1.51
N PRO A 113 -4.24 2.79 -0.71
CA PRO A 113 -5.61 3.05 -1.20
C PRO A 113 -5.72 4.00 -2.39
N ILE A 114 -4.90 5.06 -2.41
CA ILE A 114 -4.91 6.04 -3.49
C ILE A 114 -4.41 5.41 -4.80
N LEU A 115 -3.34 4.62 -4.75
CA LEU A 115 -2.83 3.89 -5.91
C LEU A 115 -3.84 2.85 -6.42
N THR A 116 -4.50 2.15 -5.49
CA THR A 116 -5.59 1.24 -5.83
C THR A 116 -6.73 1.95 -6.55
N HIS A 117 -7.08 3.16 -6.12
CA HIS A 117 -8.12 3.95 -6.78
C HIS A 117 -7.76 4.24 -8.24
N TRP A 118 -6.51 4.61 -8.50
CA TRP A 118 -6.08 4.98 -9.85
C TRP A 118 -6.13 3.81 -10.82
N GLY A 119 -5.66 2.64 -10.40
CA GLY A 119 -5.51 1.47 -11.27
C GLY A 119 -6.70 0.53 -11.31
N TRP A 120 -7.42 0.36 -10.19
CA TRP A 120 -8.45 -0.68 -10.05
C TRP A 120 -9.87 -0.14 -9.88
N HIS A 121 -10.04 1.17 -9.69
CA HIS A 121 -11.37 1.77 -9.67
C HIS A 121 -11.85 2.10 -11.10
N PRO A 122 -13.13 1.85 -11.45
CA PRO A 122 -13.65 2.16 -12.79
C PRO A 122 -13.56 3.64 -13.17
N GLN A 123 -13.49 4.53 -12.18
CA GLN A 123 -13.38 5.98 -12.37
C GLN A 123 -11.95 6.51 -12.11
N GLY A 124 -10.99 5.63 -11.86
CA GLY A 124 -9.59 6.01 -11.69
C GLY A 124 -8.99 6.52 -12.99
N TRP A 125 -8.15 7.55 -12.93
CA TRP A 125 -7.53 8.15 -14.12
C TRP A 125 -6.74 7.13 -14.96
N MET A 126 -6.01 6.20 -14.32
CA MET A 126 -5.21 5.20 -15.01
C MET A 126 -6.09 4.10 -15.63
N TYR A 127 -7.23 3.78 -15.00
CA TYR A 127 -8.22 2.86 -15.57
C TYR A 127 -8.94 3.46 -16.78
N LEU A 128 -9.31 4.75 -16.73
CA LEU A 128 -9.98 5.44 -17.83
C LEU A 128 -9.06 5.66 -19.04
N GLY A 129 -7.77 5.86 -18.79
CA GLY A 129 -6.76 6.07 -19.84
C GLY A 129 -6.96 7.38 -20.62
N ILE A 130 -5.95 7.76 -21.39
CA ILE A 130 -6.08 8.85 -22.37
C ILE A 130 -6.66 8.23 -23.65
N GLN A 131 -7.92 8.54 -23.97
CA GLN A 131 -8.52 8.12 -25.24
C GLN A 131 -8.01 9.00 -26.38
N THR A 132 -6.88 8.62 -26.98
CA THR A 132 -6.44 9.16 -28.27
C THR A 132 -7.14 8.37 -29.37
N ASN A 133 -7.96 9.05 -30.19
CA ASN A 133 -8.76 8.44 -31.27
C ASN A 133 -7.94 8.04 -32.51
N ASP A 134 -6.68 7.66 -32.35
CA ASP A 134 -5.84 7.19 -33.44
C ASP A 134 -5.41 5.74 -33.15
N ILE A 135 -6.12 4.82 -33.82
CA ILE A 135 -5.90 3.37 -33.94
C ILE A 135 -6.61 2.52 -32.87
N HIS A 136 -7.50 1.65 -33.36
CA HIS A 136 -8.29 0.62 -32.66
C HIS A 136 -7.45 -0.40 -31.86
N THR A 137 -6.82 0.01 -30.76
CA THR A 137 -6.21 -0.92 -29.81
C THR A 137 -6.51 -0.47 -28.38
N THR A 138 -7.59 -1.00 -27.80
CA THR A 138 -7.87 -0.90 -26.36
C THR A 138 -6.89 -1.81 -25.60
N TYR A 139 -5.80 -1.25 -25.09
CA TYR A 139 -4.88 -1.92 -24.15
C TYR A 139 -5.48 -1.92 -22.74
N LEU A 140 -6.62 -2.59 -22.55
CA LEU A 140 -7.25 -2.73 -21.25
C LEU A 140 -7.40 -4.21 -20.97
N LEU A 141 -6.54 -4.74 -20.09
CA LEU A 141 -6.83 -5.80 -19.10
C LEU A 141 -5.57 -6.54 -18.59
N LEU A 142 -4.39 -6.43 -19.23
CA LEU A 142 -3.18 -7.13 -18.74
C LEU A 142 -2.19 -6.25 -17.97
N TYR A 143 -2.15 -4.94 -18.23
CA TYR A 143 -1.22 -4.02 -17.54
C TYR A 143 -1.64 -3.71 -16.09
N SER A 144 -2.92 -3.81 -15.75
CA SER A 144 -3.44 -3.29 -14.47
C SER A 144 -3.06 -4.14 -13.23
N TYR A 145 -2.68 -5.41 -13.41
CA TYR A 145 -2.29 -6.29 -12.30
C TYR A 145 -0.78 -6.21 -12.04
N GLU A 146 0.06 -6.33 -13.09
CA GLU A 146 1.51 -6.22 -12.98
C GLU A 146 1.99 -4.78 -12.67
N CYS A 147 1.27 -3.74 -13.14
CA CYS A 147 1.65 -2.34 -12.88
C CYS A 147 1.48 -1.96 -11.40
N VAL A 148 0.42 -2.39 -10.70
CA VAL A 148 0.24 -2.02 -9.29
C VAL A 148 1.26 -2.70 -8.38
N GLU A 149 1.61 -3.96 -8.67
CA GLU A 149 2.60 -4.70 -7.88
C GLU A 149 4.03 -4.16 -8.13
N SER A 150 4.38 -3.87 -9.40
CA SER A 150 5.69 -3.29 -9.77
C SER A 150 5.85 -1.81 -9.39
N GLU A 151 4.80 -0.99 -9.47
CA GLU A 151 4.82 0.40 -8.99
C GLU A 151 4.84 0.49 -7.46
N MET A 152 4.24 -0.46 -6.75
CA MET A 152 4.36 -0.56 -5.29
C MET A 152 5.80 -0.86 -4.85
N GLU A 153 6.48 -1.78 -5.53
CA GLU A 153 7.91 -2.01 -5.30
C GLU A 153 8.73 -0.74 -5.60
N MET A 154 8.38 -0.01 -6.67
CA MET A 154 9.08 1.22 -7.07
C MET A 154 8.87 2.39 -6.10
N VAL A 155 7.64 2.59 -5.59
CA VAL A 155 7.30 3.60 -4.59
C VAL A 155 7.95 3.27 -3.24
N CYS A 156 7.97 1.99 -2.86
CA CYS A 156 8.67 1.54 -1.65
C CYS A 156 10.18 1.75 -1.75
N GLN A 157 10.79 1.48 -2.91
CA GLN A 157 12.21 1.77 -3.17
C GLN A 157 12.50 3.28 -3.25
N PHE A 158 11.56 4.09 -3.75
CA PHE A 158 11.67 5.54 -3.80
C PHE A 158 11.54 6.18 -2.41
N LEU A 159 10.59 5.73 -1.58
CA LEU A 159 10.45 6.17 -0.18
C LEU A 159 11.64 5.75 0.67
N HIS A 160 12.20 4.56 0.43
CA HIS A 160 13.47 4.13 1.03
C HIS A 160 14.62 5.09 0.70
N LYS A 161 14.73 5.55 -0.56
CA LYS A 161 15.72 6.56 -0.96
C LYS A 161 15.44 7.96 -0.39
N PHE A 162 14.17 8.36 -0.27
CA PHE A 162 13.78 9.67 0.24
C PHE A 162 14.02 9.81 1.76
N PHE A 163 13.66 8.80 2.54
CA PHE A 163 13.85 8.81 4.00
C PHE A 163 15.31 8.53 4.43
N LEU A 164 16.03 7.63 3.75
CA LEU A 164 17.48 7.48 4.00
C LEU A 164 18.28 8.70 3.53
N GLY A 165 17.83 9.38 2.47
CA GLY A 165 18.44 10.61 1.97
C GLY A 165 18.36 11.76 2.98
N GLN A 166 17.29 11.85 3.78
CA GLN A 166 17.18 12.84 4.86
C GLN A 166 17.90 12.42 6.14
N PHE A 167 17.98 11.12 6.45
CA PHE A 167 18.62 10.66 7.69
C PHE A 167 20.16 10.71 7.62
N LEU A 168 20.77 10.59 6.43
CA LEU A 168 22.21 10.79 6.25
C LEU A 168 22.68 12.24 6.51
N TRP A 169 21.77 13.21 6.53
CA TRP A 169 22.06 14.61 6.84
C TRP A 169 21.93 14.97 8.33
N LEU A 170 21.38 14.09 9.17
CA LEU A 170 21.20 14.33 10.61
C LEU A 170 22.18 13.54 11.49
N THR A 171 23.11 12.79 10.87
CA THR A 171 24.21 12.09 11.56
C THR A 171 25.59 12.41 10.97
N GLN A 172 25.78 13.64 10.48
CA GLN A 172 27.08 14.31 10.38
C GLN A 172 27.07 15.55 11.27
#